data_AF-A0A348AH86-F1
#
_entry.id   AF-A0A348AH86-F1
#
_cell.length_a   1.000
_cell.length_b   1.000
_cell.length_c   1.000
_cell.angle_alpha   90.00
_cell.angle_beta   90.00
_cell.angle_gamma   90.00
#
_symmetry.space_group_name_H-M   'P 1'
#
loop_
_entity.id
_entity.type
_entity.pdbx_description
1 polymer ?
#
loop_
_entity_poly.entity_id
_entity_poly.type
_entity_poly.pdbx_seq_one_letter_code
_entity_poly.pdbx_strand_id
1 'polypeptide(L)'
;MTDILVKVRTETLNIGQGKSRLITGEICLAIGDVFFPELYWNDFVVIVLTWWLDAINKLKKSAIGEVCEFRFMDGPFFASGVKIDQKTIAMNFMKGRMNGDDMLFSSENCSIDNLTHSLFVASSNVIEEIDKRKWDNKDIADLRRAMKII
;
A
#
# COMPACT_ATOMS: atom_id res chain seq x y z
N MET A 1 -19.09 3.88 7.14
CA MET A 1 -17.89 3.06 6.93
C MET A 1 -17.09 3.79 5.87
N THR A 2 -15.86 4.18 6.18
CA THR A 2 -15.02 4.94 5.26
C THR A 2 -14.20 3.95 4.44
N ASP A 3 -14.24 4.10 3.12
CA ASP A 3 -13.48 3.22 2.23
C ASP A 3 -12.12 3.83 1.94
N ILE A 4 -11.09 3.01 2.09
CA ILE A 4 -9.73 3.33 1.68
C ILE A 4 -9.46 2.59 0.39
N LEU A 5 -9.10 3.35 -0.65
CA LEU A 5 -8.75 2.81 -1.96
C LEU A 5 -7.26 2.95 -2.19
N VAL A 6 -6.64 1.90 -2.69
CA VAL A 6 -5.27 1.92 -3.21
C VAL A 6 -5.34 2.32 -4.68
N LYS A 7 -4.72 3.46 -5.01
CA LYS A 7 -4.64 3.95 -6.37
C LYS A 7 -3.21 3.82 -6.87
N VAL A 8 -3.06 3.17 -8.01
CA VAL A 8 -1.81 3.12 -8.77
C VAL A 8 -2.11 3.55 -10.20
N ARG A 9 -1.34 4.48 -10.73
CA ARG A 9 -1.47 4.91 -12.13
C ARG A 9 -0.49 4.12 -12.98
N THR A 10 -0.97 3.01 -13.53
CA THR A 10 -0.16 2.04 -14.28
C THR A 10 0.56 2.65 -15.48
N GLU A 11 0.00 3.69 -16.09
CA GLU A 11 0.60 4.44 -17.18
C GLU A 11 1.92 5.12 -16.78
N THR A 12 2.09 5.47 -15.51
CA THR A 12 3.27 6.16 -14.97
C THR A 12 4.41 5.22 -14.60
N LEU A 13 4.19 3.90 -14.69
CA LEU A 13 5.19 2.93 -14.28
C LEU A 13 6.48 3.09 -15.10
N ASN A 14 7.62 3.03 -14.41
CA ASN A 14 8.94 3.07 -15.02
C ASN A 14 9.81 1.96 -14.43
N ILE A 15 10.71 1.40 -15.26
CA ILE A 15 11.69 0.42 -14.80
C ILE A 15 13.08 1.04 -14.76
N GLY A 16 13.72 0.97 -13.60
CA GLY A 16 15.08 1.46 -13.41
C GLY A 16 16.08 0.73 -14.30
N GLN A 17 17.12 1.45 -14.72
CA GLN A 17 18.21 0.90 -15.55
C GLN A 17 19.32 0.21 -14.73
N GLY A 18 19.24 0.29 -13.40
CA GLY A 18 20.19 -0.36 -12.49
C GLY A 18 20.03 -1.88 -12.44
N LYS A 19 20.97 -2.56 -11.76
CA LYS A 19 20.99 -4.03 -11.64
C LYS A 19 19.68 -4.62 -11.09
N SER A 20 19.07 -3.94 -10.13
CA SER A 20 17.84 -4.39 -9.48
C SER A 20 16.58 -4.15 -10.32
N ARG A 21 16.65 -3.31 -11.36
CA ARG A 21 15.53 -2.97 -12.26
C ARG A 21 14.22 -2.70 -11.51
N LEU A 22 14.30 -1.90 -10.45
CA LEU A 22 13.15 -1.60 -9.60
C LEU A 22 12.08 -0.84 -10.39
N ILE A 23 10.82 -1.06 -10.05
CA ILE A 23 9.68 -0.43 -10.72
C ILE A 23 9.13 0.68 -9.84
N THR A 24 9.14 1.89 -10.38
CA THR A 24 8.55 3.07 -9.74
C THR A 24 7.31 3.53 -10.48
N GLY A 25 6.48 4.36 -9.84
CA GLY A 25 5.27 4.92 -10.41
C GLY A 25 4.42 5.64 -9.36
N GLU A 26 3.36 6.28 -9.81
CA GLU A 26 2.45 7.02 -8.92
C GLU A 26 1.55 6.05 -8.14
N ILE A 27 1.64 6.07 -6.80
CA ILE A 27 0.88 5.24 -5.87
C ILE A 27 0.45 6.04 -4.63
N CYS A 28 -0.83 5.93 -4.25
CA CYS A 28 -1.36 6.55 -3.03
C CYS A 28 -2.53 5.78 -2.43
N LEU A 29 -2.82 6.09 -1.17
CA LEU A 29 -4.08 5.75 -0.50
C LEU A 29 -5.06 6.91 -0.68
N ALA A 30 -6.28 6.62 -1.11
CA ALA A 30 -7.36 7.57 -1.25
C ALA A 30 -8.44 7.31 -0.20
N ILE A 31 -8.83 8.36 0.53
CA ILE A 31 -9.81 8.34 1.62
C ILE A 31 -10.78 9.49 1.37
N GLY A 32 -11.93 9.18 0.75
CA GLY A 32 -12.79 10.22 0.18
C GLY A 32 -12.03 11.06 -0.85
N ASP A 33 -11.95 12.38 -0.62
CA ASP A 33 -11.24 13.33 -1.47
C ASP A 33 -9.78 13.59 -1.04
N VAL A 34 -9.30 12.89 0.01
CA VAL A 34 -7.94 13.04 0.53
C VAL A 34 -7.04 11.94 -0.07
N PHE A 35 -5.83 12.33 -0.47
CA PHE A 35 -4.81 11.43 -0.99
C PHE A 35 -3.60 11.43 -0.07
N PHE A 36 -3.08 10.25 0.23
CA PHE A 36 -1.90 10.08 1.07
C PHE A 36 -0.86 9.18 0.39
N PRO A 37 0.40 9.62 0.28
CA PRO A 37 0.96 10.88 0.80
C PRO A 37 0.46 12.10 0.03
N GLU A 38 0.28 11.94 -1.28
CA GLU A 38 -0.34 12.89 -2.20
C GLU A 38 -0.82 12.15 -3.46
N LEU A 39 -1.62 12.80 -4.30
CA LEU A 39 -2.25 12.17 -5.47
C LEU A 39 -1.24 11.62 -6.49
N TYR A 40 -0.10 12.29 -6.66
CA TYR A 40 0.92 11.96 -7.66
C TYR A 40 2.23 11.46 -7.02
N TRP A 41 2.15 10.91 -5.81
CA TRP A 41 3.32 10.42 -5.08
C TRP A 41 4.02 9.30 -5.85
N ASN A 42 5.27 9.52 -6.25
CA ASN A 42 6.06 8.52 -6.96
C ASN A 42 6.84 7.66 -5.96
N ASP A 43 6.71 6.33 -6.07
CA ASP A 43 7.41 5.40 -5.18
C ASP A 43 7.67 4.05 -5.89
N PHE A 44 8.35 3.13 -5.20
CA PHE A 44 8.64 1.77 -5.63
C PHE A 44 7.39 0.87 -5.56
N VAL A 45 6.47 1.07 -6.52
CA VAL A 45 5.13 0.47 -6.57
C VAL A 45 5.11 -1.03 -6.22
N VAL A 46 5.97 -1.84 -6.84
CA VAL A 46 5.96 -3.30 -6.62
C VAL A 46 6.35 -3.67 -5.19
N ILE A 47 7.34 -2.98 -4.62
CA ILE A 47 7.79 -3.20 -3.24
C ILE A 47 6.73 -2.72 -2.26
N VAL A 48 6.21 -1.51 -2.45
CA VAL A 48 5.18 -0.90 -1.59
C VAL A 48 3.92 -1.76 -1.55
N LEU A 49 3.41 -2.22 -2.70
CA LEU A 49 2.25 -3.11 -2.75
C LEU A 49 2.51 -4.45 -2.06
N THR A 50 3.71 -5.02 -2.20
CA THR A 50 4.08 -6.26 -1.52
C THR A 50 4.03 -6.07 0.00
N TRP A 51 4.63 -4.99 0.52
CA TRP A 51 4.58 -4.69 1.95
C TRP A 51 3.17 -4.45 2.47
N TRP A 52 2.32 -3.77 1.69
CA TRP A 52 0.94 -3.52 2.10
C TRP A 52 0.07 -4.78 2.09
N LEU A 53 0.29 -5.68 1.13
CA LEU A 53 -0.33 -7.00 1.10
C LEU A 53 0.07 -7.85 2.32
N ASP A 54 1.36 -7.83 2.68
CA ASP A 54 1.83 -8.52 3.87
C ASP A 54 1.26 -7.91 5.15
N ALA A 55 1.18 -6.57 5.22
CA ALA A 55 0.60 -5.84 6.35
C ALA A 55 -0.89 -6.15 6.54
N ILE A 56 -1.70 -6.14 5.48
CA ILE A 56 -3.13 -6.44 5.58
C ILE A 56 -3.37 -7.91 5.94
N ASN A 57 -2.56 -8.83 5.41
CA ASN A 57 -2.62 -10.25 5.77
C ASN A 57 -2.28 -10.48 7.25
N LYS A 58 -1.25 -9.78 7.76
CA LYS A 58 -0.88 -9.81 9.18
C LYS A 58 -2.02 -9.27 10.05
N LEU A 59 -2.60 -8.12 9.67
CA LEU A 59 -3.71 -7.50 10.39
C LEU A 59 -4.96 -8.40 10.43
N LYS A 60 -5.33 -9.04 9.31
CA LYS A 60 -6.46 -9.98 9.29
C LYS A 60 -6.30 -11.08 10.34
N LYS A 61 -5.07 -11.55 10.58
CA LYS A 61 -4.74 -12.60 11.56
C LYS A 61 -4.45 -12.08 12.97
N SER A 62 -4.34 -10.78 13.17
CA SER A 62 -3.97 -10.20 14.45
C SER A 62 -5.15 -10.16 15.44
N ALA A 63 -4.82 -10.02 16.72
CA ALA A 63 -5.78 -9.72 17.77
C ALA A 63 -6.36 -8.29 17.59
N ILE A 64 -7.49 -8.03 18.23
CA ILE A 64 -8.06 -6.68 18.33
C ILE A 64 -7.09 -5.79 19.13
N GLY A 65 -6.90 -4.55 18.68
CA GLY A 65 -5.98 -3.57 19.24
C GLY A 65 -4.55 -3.64 18.68
N GLU A 66 -4.21 -4.70 17.94
CA GLU A 66 -2.90 -4.82 17.29
C GLU A 66 -2.73 -3.80 16.16
N VAL A 67 -1.50 -3.32 16.01
CA VAL A 67 -1.11 -2.30 15.03
C VAL A 67 -0.32 -2.93 13.89
N CYS A 68 -0.66 -2.59 12.65
CA CYS A 68 0.13 -2.92 11.47
C CYS A 68 0.45 -1.65 10.66
N GLU A 69 1.65 -1.59 10.10
CA GLU A 69 2.11 -0.43 9.35
C GLU A 69 2.06 -0.69 7.84
N PHE A 70 1.58 0.30 7.11
CA PHE A 70 1.58 0.39 5.65
C PHE A 70 2.62 1.43 5.27
N ARG A 71 3.85 0.97 5.04
CA ARG A 71 5.01 1.83 4.78
C ARG A 71 5.13 2.18 3.30
N PHE A 72 5.55 3.41 3.05
CA PHE A 72 6.10 3.82 1.76
C PHE A 72 7.61 3.53 1.76
N MET A 73 8.22 3.40 0.58
CA MET A 73 9.65 3.12 0.51
C MET A 73 10.45 4.42 0.47
N ASP A 74 9.95 5.42 -0.25
CA ASP A 74 10.52 6.76 -0.25
C ASP A 74 9.84 7.67 0.78
N GLY A 75 10.62 8.57 1.35
CA GLY A 75 10.14 9.65 2.19
C GLY A 75 9.70 9.25 3.61
N PRO A 76 9.20 10.25 4.36
CA PRO A 76 8.86 10.10 5.78
C PRO A 76 7.46 9.52 6.02
N PHE A 77 6.71 9.17 4.98
CA PHE A 77 5.29 8.89 5.10
C PHE A 77 5.01 7.42 5.39
N PHE A 78 4.04 7.17 6.26
CA PHE A 78 3.50 5.84 6.51
C PHE A 78 2.09 5.95 7.07
N ALA A 79 1.31 4.88 6.89
CA ALA A 79 0.04 4.74 7.59
C ALA A 79 0.13 3.59 8.60
N SER A 80 -0.63 3.67 9.69
CA SER A 80 -0.81 2.56 10.63
C SER A 80 -2.28 2.23 10.79
N GLY A 81 -2.55 0.94 10.87
CA GLY A 81 -3.87 0.39 11.04
C GLY A 81 -4.00 -0.31 12.38
N VAL A 82 -4.98 0.09 13.19
CA VAL A 82 -5.32 -0.55 14.47
C VAL A 82 -6.59 -1.36 14.29
N LYS A 83 -6.51 -2.68 14.52
CA LYS A 83 -7.66 -3.56 14.34
C LYS A 83 -8.71 -3.28 15.43
N ILE A 84 -9.89 -2.78 15.03
CA ILE A 84 -10.98 -2.49 15.98
C ILE A 84 -11.79 -3.78 16.21
N ASP A 85 -12.13 -4.48 15.14
CA ASP A 85 -12.82 -5.77 15.17
C ASP A 85 -12.41 -6.63 13.96
N GLN A 86 -13.17 -7.69 13.63
CA GLN A 86 -12.85 -8.59 12.52
C GLN A 86 -13.06 -7.99 11.13
N LYS A 87 -13.81 -6.89 11.02
CA LYS A 87 -14.20 -6.23 9.78
C LYS A 87 -13.67 -4.80 9.68
N THR A 88 -13.34 -4.17 10.81
CA THR A 88 -13.02 -2.75 10.86
C THR A 88 -11.62 -2.45 11.41
N ILE A 89 -11.03 -1.39 10.87
CA ILE A 89 -9.70 -0.87 11.21
C ILE A 89 -9.74 0.65 11.38
N ALA A 90 -9.07 1.18 12.40
CA ALA A 90 -8.77 2.61 12.52
C ALA A 90 -7.44 2.88 11.82
N MET A 91 -7.39 3.88 10.94
CA MET A 91 -6.22 4.19 10.14
C MET A 91 -5.66 5.56 10.51
N ASN A 92 -4.37 5.62 10.82
CA ASN A 92 -3.64 6.84 11.10
C ASN A 92 -2.64 7.10 9.97
N PHE A 93 -2.57 8.33 9.50
CA PHE A 93 -1.68 8.74 8.40
C PHE A 93 -0.65 9.72 8.96
N MET A 94 0.62 9.37 8.83
CA MET A 94 1.69 10.00 9.59
C MET A 94 2.87 10.42 8.73
N LYS A 95 3.60 11.41 9.22
CA LYS A 95 4.88 11.85 8.70
C LYS A 95 5.95 11.70 9.77
N GLY A 96 6.89 10.79 9.56
CA GLY A 96 8.02 10.57 10.44
C GLY A 96 8.97 11.78 10.47
N ARG A 97 9.50 12.08 11.66
CA ARG A 97 10.51 13.11 11.89
C ARG A 97 11.56 12.61 12.88
N MET A 98 12.69 13.31 12.96
CA MET A 98 13.78 12.97 13.89
C MET A 98 13.35 12.94 15.37
N ASN A 99 12.32 13.70 15.76
CA ASN A 99 11.86 13.83 17.14
C ASN A 99 10.47 13.19 17.38
N GLY A 100 10.08 12.22 16.55
CA GLY A 100 8.79 11.52 16.63
C GLY A 100 7.96 11.68 15.36
N ASP A 101 6.76 11.12 15.38
CA ASP A 101 5.87 11.06 14.22
C ASP A 101 4.74 12.09 14.34
N ASP A 102 4.51 12.83 13.26
CA ASP A 102 3.35 13.72 13.17
C ASP A 102 2.15 12.95 12.65
N MET A 103 1.05 12.91 13.40
CA MET A 103 -0.24 12.49 12.88
C MET A 103 -0.82 13.59 12.01
N LEU A 104 -0.99 13.32 10.71
CA LEU A 104 -1.56 14.26 9.76
C LEU A 104 -3.09 14.22 9.81
N PHE A 105 -3.66 13.01 9.77
CA PHE A 105 -5.09 12.76 9.93
C PHE A 105 -5.34 11.28 10.27
N SER A 106 -6.56 10.97 10.69
CA SER A 106 -7.02 9.61 10.93
C SER A 106 -8.39 9.35 10.31
N SER A 107 -8.71 8.08 10.10
CA SER A 107 -10.02 7.62 9.64
C SER A 107 -10.45 6.40 10.47
N GLU A 108 -11.59 6.55 11.14
CA GLU A 108 -12.20 5.51 11.95
C GLU A 108 -13.10 4.58 11.13
N ASN A 109 -13.28 3.34 11.61
CA ASN A 109 -14.23 2.37 11.04
C ASN A 109 -14.02 2.13 9.53
N CYS A 110 -12.77 1.98 9.10
CA CYS A 110 -12.44 1.60 7.73
C CYS A 110 -12.67 0.10 7.51
N SER A 111 -13.11 -0.30 6.32
CA SER A 111 -13.37 -1.71 6.01
C SER A 111 -12.08 -2.46 5.68
N ILE A 112 -11.78 -3.52 6.45
CA ILE A 112 -10.64 -4.43 6.18
C ILE A 112 -10.83 -5.11 4.82
N ASP A 113 -12.06 -5.55 4.52
CA ASP A 113 -12.37 -6.24 3.27
C ASP A 113 -12.22 -5.32 2.06
N ASN A 114 -12.67 -4.05 2.17
CA ASN A 114 -12.53 -3.10 1.06
C ASN A 114 -11.07 -2.72 0.82
N LEU A 115 -10.27 -2.50 1.89
CA LEU A 115 -8.84 -2.25 1.74
C LEU A 115 -8.12 -3.47 1.13
N THR A 116 -8.45 -4.69 1.59
CA THR A 116 -7.90 -5.94 1.03
C THR A 116 -8.24 -6.07 -0.45
N HIS A 117 -9.51 -5.86 -0.82
CA HIS A 117 -9.97 -5.93 -2.20
C HIS A 117 -9.27 -4.88 -3.06
N SER A 118 -9.18 -3.63 -2.58
CA SER A 118 -8.51 -2.55 -3.32
C SER A 118 -7.02 -2.81 -3.52
N LEU A 119 -6.32 -3.38 -2.52
CA LEU A 119 -4.93 -3.81 -2.64
C LEU A 119 -4.78 -4.89 -3.71
N PHE A 120 -5.65 -5.90 -3.70
CA PHE A 120 -5.64 -6.98 -4.69
C PHE A 120 -5.87 -6.47 -6.12
N VAL A 121 -6.86 -5.60 -6.32
CA VAL A 121 -7.18 -5.01 -7.63
C VAL A 121 -6.01 -4.15 -8.13
N ALA A 122 -5.47 -3.25 -7.29
CA ALA A 122 -4.33 -2.43 -7.64
C ALA A 122 -3.10 -3.29 -8.02
N SER A 123 -2.84 -4.35 -7.24
CA SER A 123 -1.72 -5.27 -7.50
C SER A 123 -1.93 -6.07 -8.80
N SER A 124 -3.15 -6.53 -9.06
CA SER A 124 -3.51 -7.20 -10.31
C SER A 124 -3.28 -6.31 -11.53
N ASN A 125 -3.75 -5.06 -11.47
CA ASN A 125 -3.55 -4.09 -12.56
C ASN A 125 -2.07 -3.80 -12.83
N VAL A 126 -1.26 -3.67 -11.76
CA VAL A 126 0.19 -3.49 -11.89
C VAL A 126 0.84 -4.70 -12.53
N ILE A 127 0.47 -5.91 -12.10
CA ILE A 127 0.99 -7.16 -12.66
C ILE A 127 0.63 -7.30 -14.15
N GLU A 128 -0.61 -7.00 -14.53
CA GLU A 128 -1.04 -7.00 -15.93
C GLU A 128 -0.22 -6.03 -16.78
N GLU A 129 0.05 -4.83 -16.28
CA GLU A 129 0.85 -3.84 -16.99
C GLU A 129 2.33 -4.26 -17.11
N ILE A 130 2.89 -4.86 -16.05
CA ILE A 130 4.24 -5.44 -16.03
C ILE A 130 4.37 -6.56 -17.07
N ASP A 131 3.36 -7.43 -17.16
CA ASP A 131 3.32 -8.52 -18.12
C ASP A 131 3.24 -8.01 -19.57
N LYS A 132 2.40 -6.99 -19.84
CA LYS A 132 2.34 -6.32 -21.15
C LYS A 132 3.69 -5.74 -21.56
N ARG A 133 4.41 -5.14 -20.61
CA ARG A 133 5.75 -4.53 -20.83
C ARG A 133 6.89 -5.54 -20.84
N LYS A 134 6.61 -6.82 -20.54
CA LYS A 134 7.59 -7.91 -20.44
C LYS A 134 8.73 -7.58 -19.47
N TRP A 135 8.37 -6.95 -18.35
CA TRP A 135 9.31 -6.64 -17.29
C TRP A 135 9.42 -7.81 -16.32
N ASP A 136 10.63 -8.05 -15.84
CA ASP A 136 10.90 -9.11 -14.87
C ASP A 136 12.01 -8.69 -13.92
N ASN A 137 11.83 -9.05 -12.64
CA ASN A 137 12.76 -8.91 -11.54
C ASN A 137 12.26 -9.73 -10.33
N LYS A 138 13.09 -9.83 -9.29
CA LYS A 138 12.74 -10.57 -8.07
C LYS A 138 11.50 -10.01 -7.36
N ASP A 139 11.36 -8.69 -7.28
CA ASP A 139 10.27 -8.05 -6.54
C ASP A 139 8.90 -8.33 -7.17
N ILE A 140 8.84 -8.49 -8.50
CA ILE A 140 7.62 -8.92 -9.21
C ILE A 140 7.19 -10.31 -8.75
N ALA A 141 8.14 -11.24 -8.61
CA ALA A 141 7.84 -12.58 -8.11
C ALA A 141 7.36 -12.54 -6.65
N ASP A 142 7.93 -11.65 -5.84
CA ASP A 142 7.54 -11.44 -4.44
C ASP A 142 6.11 -10.89 -4.34
N LEU A 143 5.75 -9.87 -5.15
CA LEU A 143 4.39 -9.33 -5.25
C LEU A 143 3.38 -10.43 -5.64
N ARG A 144 3.69 -11.22 -6.67
CA ARG A 144 2.83 -12.35 -7.08
C ARG A 144 2.63 -13.39 -5.99
N ARG A 145 3.63 -13.61 -5.12
CA ARG A 145 3.48 -14.51 -3.98
C ARG A 145 2.58 -13.90 -2.92
N ALA A 146 2.76 -12.63 -2.57
CA ALA A 146 1.93 -11.94 -1.58
C ALA A 146 0.44 -11.96 -1.97
N MET A 147 0.14 -11.74 -3.25
CA MET A 147 -1.23 -11.80 -3.79
C MET A 147 -1.94 -13.16 -3.62
N LYS A 148 -1.20 -14.28 -3.49
CA LYS A 148 -1.78 -15.62 -3.34
C LYS A 148 -2.22 -15.94 -1.91
N ILE A 149 -1.86 -15.09 -0.94
CA ILE A 149 -1.98 -15.38 0.49
C ILE A 149 -3.11 -14.55 1.13
N ILE A 150 -3.61 -13.53 0.44
CA ILE A 150 -4.61 -12.57 0.95
C ILE A 150 -6.06 -12.99 0.71
#